data_AF-A0A5C4K9B1-F1
#
_entry.id   AF-A0A5C4K9B1-F1
#
_cell.length_a   1.000
_cell.length_b   1.000
_cell.length_c   1.000
_cell.angle_alpha   90.00
_cell.angle_beta   90.00
_cell.angle_gamma   90.00
#
_symmetry.space_group_name_H-M   'P 1'
#
loop_
_entity.id
_entity.type
_entity.pdbx_description
1 polymer ?
#
loop_
_entity_poly.entity_id
_entity_poly.type
_entity_poly.pdbx_seq_one_letter_code
_entity_poly.pdbx_strand_id
1 'polypeptide(L)'
;MTQMANGLRVHHPNGPETCADGEHLSAVWRTSSYLESIQWELDAAHESLRQAVRQAASSGVDHGALLQAANLTSEELEAALLDAPRA
;
A
#
# COMPACT_ATOMS: atom_id res chain seq x y z
N MET A 1 7.64 -36.32 -62.06
CA MET A 1 7.57 -34.95 -62.59
C MET A 1 6.95 -34.10 -61.50
N THR A 2 7.79 -33.38 -60.71
CA THR A 2 7.98 -31.91 -60.83
C THR A 2 6.82 -31.19 -60.09
N GLN A 3 6.97 -30.29 -59.10
CA GLN A 3 8.07 -29.56 -58.47
C GLN A 3 7.42 -28.75 -57.33
N MET A 4 7.93 -28.86 -56.10
CA MET A 4 8.58 -27.82 -55.27
C MET A 4 7.82 -26.49 -55.03
N ALA A 5 7.81 -26.15 -53.74
CA ALA A 5 8.25 -24.87 -53.16
C ALA A 5 7.22 -23.80 -52.75
N ASN A 6 7.50 -23.30 -51.54
CA ASN A 6 7.23 -21.98 -51.00
C ASN A 6 5.78 -21.64 -50.63
N GLY A 7 5.51 -21.01 -49.48
CA GLY A 7 6.41 -20.27 -48.60
C GLY A 7 5.92 -20.29 -47.17
N LEU A 8 6.87 -20.64 -46.30
CA LEU A 8 6.94 -20.21 -44.92
C LEU A 8 6.62 -18.71 -44.85
N ARG A 9 5.48 -18.33 -44.27
CA ARG A 9 5.23 -16.96 -43.82
C ARG A 9 4.80 -17.02 -42.37
N VAL A 10 5.79 -17.27 -41.50
CA VAL A 10 5.74 -16.85 -40.11
C VAL A 10 5.70 -15.32 -40.17
N HIS A 11 4.51 -14.73 -40.22
CA HIS A 11 4.37 -13.30 -40.04
C HIS A 11 4.44 -13.04 -38.54
N HIS A 12 5.66 -12.93 -38.03
CA HIS A 12 5.91 -12.32 -36.74
C HIS A 12 6.96 -11.22 -36.92
N PRO A 13 6.51 -9.98 -37.10
CA PRO A 13 7.30 -8.83 -36.70
C PRO A 13 6.58 -8.17 -35.51
N ASN A 14 6.54 -8.84 -34.36
CA ASN A 14 6.43 -8.10 -33.11
C ASN A 14 7.82 -7.51 -32.88
N GLY A 15 7.94 -6.19 -33.02
CA GLY A 15 9.15 -5.44 -32.74
C GLY A 15 9.53 -5.50 -31.24
N PRO A 16 10.60 -4.80 -30.83
CA PRO A 16 11.09 -4.76 -29.44
C PRO A 16 10.06 -4.22 -28.42
N GLU A 17 8.90 -3.78 -28.88
CA GLU A 17 7.80 -3.20 -28.11
C GLU A 17 7.27 -4.17 -27.04
N THR A 18 7.20 -5.47 -27.34
CA THR A 18 6.75 -6.49 -26.38
C THR A 18 7.67 -6.68 -25.17
N CYS A 19 8.96 -6.37 -25.31
CA CYS A 19 9.93 -6.48 -24.23
C CYS A 19 9.90 -5.23 -23.33
N ALA A 20 9.84 -4.04 -23.95
CA ALA A 20 9.70 -2.78 -23.24
C ALA A 20 8.37 -2.70 -22.48
N ASP A 21 7.27 -3.13 -23.08
CA ASP A 21 5.96 -3.17 -22.41
C ASP A 21 5.97 -4.11 -21.19
N GLY A 22 6.64 -5.27 -21.31
CA GLY A 22 6.84 -6.19 -20.20
C GLY A 22 7.65 -5.58 -19.05
N GLU A 23 8.70 -4.82 -19.35
CA GLU A 23 9.50 -4.11 -18.34
C GLU A 23 8.72 -3.01 -17.63
N HIS A 24 7.96 -2.21 -18.38
CA HIS A 24 7.10 -1.16 -17.82
C HIS A 24 6.01 -1.76 -16.92
N LEU A 25 5.31 -2.81 -17.36
CA LEU A 25 4.31 -3.49 -16.56
C LEU A 25 4.92 -4.14 -15.31
N SER A 26 6.13 -4.71 -15.43
CA SER A 26 6.86 -5.26 -14.29
C SER A 26 7.28 -4.17 -13.28
N ALA A 27 7.58 -2.96 -13.74
CA ALA A 27 7.85 -1.83 -12.87
C ALA A 27 6.58 -1.34 -12.15
N VAL A 28 5.44 -1.28 -12.85
CA VAL A 28 4.14 -0.96 -12.25
C VAL A 28 3.80 -1.97 -11.16
N TRP A 29 3.88 -3.26 -11.46
CA TRP A 29 3.55 -4.32 -10.49
C TRP A 29 4.43 -4.25 -9.24
N ARG A 30 5.76 -4.13 -9.41
CA ARG A 30 6.68 -3.99 -8.27
C ARG A 30 6.36 -2.77 -7.41
N THR A 31 6.05 -1.64 -8.06
CA THR A 31 5.74 -0.40 -7.36
C THR A 31 4.39 -0.48 -6.65
N SER A 32 3.38 -1.11 -7.24
CA SER A 32 2.09 -1.32 -6.58
C SER A 32 2.21 -2.25 -5.36
N SER A 33 2.96 -3.35 -5.47
CA SER A 33 3.19 -4.26 -4.35
C SER A 33 3.98 -3.59 -3.22
N TYR A 34 4.95 -2.74 -3.56
CA TYR A 34 5.66 -1.95 -2.55
C TYR A 34 4.73 -0.95 -1.86
N LEU A 35 3.90 -0.24 -2.61
CA LEU A 35 2.92 0.68 -2.04
C LEU A 35 1.92 -0.03 -1.12
N GLU A 36 1.46 -1.23 -1.48
CA GLU A 36 0.60 -2.06 -0.63
C GLU A 36 1.30 -2.43 0.68
N SER A 37 2.58 -2.81 0.61
CA SER A 37 3.37 -3.13 1.81
C SER A 37 3.48 -1.94 2.76
N ILE A 38 3.75 -0.74 2.22
CA ILE A 38 3.81 0.49 3.01
C ILE A 38 2.45 0.86 3.60
N GLN A 39 1.36 0.65 2.87
CA GLN A 39 0.01 0.88 3.40
C GLN A 39 -0.26 -0.01 4.62
N TRP A 40 0.10 -1.29 4.56
CA TRP A 40 -0.07 -2.20 5.70
C TRP A 40 0.80 -1.81 6.89
N GLU A 41 2.06 -1.42 6.66
CA GLU A 41 2.94 -0.93 7.73
C GLU A 41 2.39 0.34 8.39
N LEU A 42 1.86 1.27 7.59
CA LEU A 42 1.25 2.50 8.08
C LEU A 42 -0.03 2.21 8.89
N ASP A 43 -0.88 1.31 8.42
CA ASP A 43 -2.09 0.89 9.13
C ASP A 43 -1.74 0.25 10.49
N ALA A 44 -0.72 -0.61 10.52
CA ALA A 44 -0.23 -1.21 11.76
C ALA A 44 0.34 -0.15 12.73
N ALA A 45 1.11 0.82 12.21
CA ALA A 45 1.66 1.90 13.01
C ALA A 45 0.56 2.80 13.59
N HIS A 46 -0.47 3.14 12.78
CA HIS A 46 -1.62 3.89 13.25
C HIS A 46 -2.39 3.16 14.35
N GLU A 47 -2.61 1.85 14.22
CA GLU A 47 -3.27 1.09 15.28
C GLU A 47 -2.43 1.04 16.55
N SER A 48 -1.11 0.87 16.45
CA SER A 48 -0.21 0.93 17.60
C SER A 48 -0.26 2.30 18.29
N LEU A 49 -0.31 3.40 17.53
CA LEU A 49 -0.45 4.74 18.08
C LEU A 49 -1.78 4.90 18.83
N ARG A 50 -2.90 4.46 18.24
CA ARG A 50 -4.22 4.51 18.89
C ARG A 50 -4.23 3.71 20.19
N GLN A 51 -3.62 2.53 20.22
CA GLN A 51 -3.48 1.73 21.43
C GLN A 51 -2.69 2.46 22.52
N ALA A 52 -1.55 3.06 22.17
CA ALA A 52 -0.74 3.82 23.12
C ALA A 52 -1.51 5.03 23.68
N VAL A 53 -2.23 5.76 22.83
CA VAL A 53 -3.09 6.88 23.23
C VAL A 53 -4.19 6.42 24.19
N ARG A 54 -4.88 5.31 23.89
CA ARG A 54 -5.91 4.75 24.77
C ARG A 54 -5.35 4.34 26.14
N GLN A 55 -4.18 3.71 26.18
CA GLN A 55 -3.51 3.32 27.42
C GLN A 55 -3.07 4.53 28.26
N ALA A 56 -2.56 5.58 27.61
CA ALA A 56 -2.18 6.81 28.29
C ALA A 56 -3.42 7.53 28.84
N ALA A 57 -4.51 7.59 28.06
CA ALA A 57 -5.78 8.16 28.51
C ALA A 57 -6.39 7.38 29.69
N SER A 58 -6.37 6.04 29.66
CA SER A 58 -6.86 5.22 30.78
C SER A 58 -6.00 5.36 32.05
N SER A 59 -4.74 5.79 31.90
CA SER A 59 -3.84 6.12 33.00
C SER A 59 -4.04 7.55 33.53
N GLY A 60 -4.97 8.32 32.96
CA GLY A 60 -5.30 9.68 33.40
C GLY A 60 -4.40 10.77 32.84
N VAL A 61 -3.65 10.51 31.76
CA VAL A 61 -2.87 11.55 31.08
C VAL A 61 -3.80 12.61 30.51
N ASP A 62 -3.43 13.88 30.68
CA ASP A 62 -4.21 15.02 30.23
C ASP A 62 -4.43 15.01 28.71
N HIS A 63 -5.62 15.42 28.29
CA HIS A 63 -6.05 15.41 26.89
C HIS A 63 -5.19 16.34 26.01
N GLY A 64 -4.79 17.51 26.51
CA GLY A 64 -3.91 18.43 25.77
C GLY A 64 -2.51 17.86 25.57
N ALA A 65 -1.98 17.17 26.59
CA ALA A 65 -0.70 16.47 26.48
C ALA A 65 -0.75 15.33 25.46
N LEU A 66 -1.87 14.60 25.38
CA LEU A 66 -2.08 13.54 24.37
C LEU A 66 -2.15 14.11 22.96
N LEU A 67 -2.87 15.22 22.74
CA LEU A 67 -2.93 15.88 21.43
C LEU A 67 -1.53 16.26 20.94
N GLN A 68 -0.76 16.90 21.81
CA GLN A 68 0.59 17.33 21.48
C GLN A 68 1.53 16.14 21.22
N ALA A 69 1.47 15.09 22.05
CA ALA A 69 2.37 13.94 21.95
C ALA A 69 2.04 13.05 20.74
N ALA A 70 0.76 12.81 20.46
CA ALA A 70 0.31 11.99 19.34
C ALA A 70 0.28 12.76 18.01
N ASN A 71 0.49 14.10 18.06
CA ASN A 71 0.36 15.01 16.93
C ASN A 71 -0.99 14.84 16.21
N LEU A 72 -2.07 14.78 17.00
CA LEU A 72 -3.44 14.63 16.54
C LEU A 72 -4.22 15.92 16.78
N THR A 73 -5.22 16.14 15.94
CA THR A 73 -6.29 17.09 16.21
C THR A 73 -7.25 16.55 17.27
N SER A 74 -8.08 17.43 17.85
CA SER A 74 -9.12 17.03 18.81
C SER A 74 -10.05 15.97 18.25
N GLU A 75 -10.48 16.11 16.99
CA GLU A 75 -11.37 15.15 16.32
C GLU A 75 -10.72 13.77 16.17
N GLU A 76 -9.44 13.73 15.78
CA GLU A 76 -8.70 12.47 15.63
C GLU A 76 -8.45 11.78 16.97
N LEU A 77 -8.19 12.55 18.02
CA LEU A 77 -8.03 12.01 19.38
C LEU A 77 -9.36 11.45 19.92
N GLU A 78 -10.47 12.15 19.71
CA GLU A 78 -11.79 11.66 20.08
C GLU A 78 -12.11 10.34 19.35
N ALA A 79 -11.86 10.27 18.04
CA ALA A 79 -12.04 9.04 17.28
C ALA A 79 -11.19 7.88 17.82
N ALA A 80 -9.92 8.13 18.16
CA ALA A 80 -9.02 7.12 18.71
C ALA A 80 -9.48 6.56 20.07
N LEU A 81 -10.17 7.39 20.87
CA LEU A 81 -10.71 7.04 22.19
C LEU A 81 -12.08 6.34 22.11
N LEU A 82 -12.91 6.71 21.13
CA LEU A 82 -14.24 6.12 20.92
C LEU A 82 -14.19 4.68 20.41
N ASP A 83 -13.14 4.34 19.65
CA ASP A 83 -12.93 3.00 19.08
C ASP A 83 -12.32 2.00 20.09
N ALA A 84 -12.41 2.30 21.39
CA ALA A 84 -12.00 1.35 22.43
C ALA A 84 -12.98 0.17 22.49
N PRO A 85 -12.51 -1.09 22.55
CA PRO A 85 -13.39 -2.22 22.77
C PRO A 85 -14.16 -2.00 24.07
N ARG A 86 -15.50 -2.08 24.00
CA ARG A 86 -16.33 -2.09 25.21
C ARG A 86 -15.89 -3.27 26.07
N ALA A 87 -15.47 -2.98 27.29
CA ALA A 87 -15.11 -3.97 28.30
C ALA A 87 -16.28 -4.91 28.62
#